data_AF-A0A1G5QSY0-F1
#
_entry.id   AF-A0A1G5QSY0-F1
#
_cell.length_a   1.000
_cell.length_b   1.000
_cell.length_c   1.000
_cell.angle_alpha   90.00
_cell.angle_beta   90.00
_cell.angle_gamma   90.00
#
_symmetry.space_group_name_H-M   'P 1'
#
loop_
_entity.id
_entity.type
_entity.pdbx_description
1 polymer ?
#
loop_
_entity_poly.entity_id
_entity_poly.type
_entity_poly.pdbx_seq_one_letter_code
_entity_poly.pdbx_strand_id
1 'polypeptide(L)'
;MAKMAHYSLDDAFGELDRKVAELNNLVKANDFMITCLREEREVLSMMDREETRDMLRERARGIFSPAGGEAPDADVLAILEQALGSGHTAEIIPFPGVYKSA
;
A
#
# COMPACT_ATOMS: atom_id res chain seq x y z
N MET A 1 31.20 -18.39 -26.12
CA MET A 1 30.33 -18.51 -24.94
C MET A 1 30.04 -17.14 -24.33
N ALA A 2 29.30 -16.26 -25.02
CA ALA A 2 28.96 -14.91 -24.52
C ALA A 2 27.45 -14.68 -24.33
N LYS A 3 26.60 -15.60 -24.80
CA LYS A 3 25.14 -15.41 -24.88
C LYS A 3 24.39 -15.67 -23.56
N MET A 4 25.00 -16.39 -22.61
CA MET A 4 24.38 -16.74 -21.32
C MET A 4 24.48 -15.63 -20.26
N ALA A 5 25.54 -14.80 -20.29
CA ALA A 5 25.74 -13.74 -19.30
C ALA A 5 24.79 -12.55 -19.51
N HIS A 6 24.49 -12.21 -20.77
CA HIS A 6 23.56 -11.14 -21.13
C HIS A 6 22.12 -11.43 -20.68
N TYR A 7 21.69 -12.70 -20.76
CA TYR A 7 20.36 -13.11 -20.31
C TYR A 7 20.15 -12.84 -18.80
N SER A 8 21.15 -13.16 -17.97
CA SER A 8 21.07 -12.93 -16.51
C SER A 8 21.07 -11.45 -16.11
N LEU A 9 21.68 -10.58 -16.93
CA LEU A 9 21.77 -9.15 -16.65
C LEU A 9 20.48 -8.44 -17.06
N ASP A 10 19.95 -8.78 -18.24
CA ASP A 10 18.67 -8.26 -18.71
C ASP A 10 17.51 -8.72 -17.80
N ASP A 11 17.57 -9.96 -17.31
CA ASP A 11 16.63 -10.47 -16.30
C ASP A 11 16.73 -9.71 -14.97
N ALA A 12 17.95 -9.40 -14.51
CA ALA A 12 18.17 -8.64 -13.29
C ALA A 12 17.69 -7.18 -13.41
N PHE A 13 17.88 -6.54 -14.56
CA PHE A 13 17.34 -5.21 -14.83
C PHE A 13 15.81 -5.24 -14.91
N GLY A 14 15.23 -6.24 -15.57
CA GLY A 14 13.78 -6.42 -15.62
C GLY A 14 13.17 -6.62 -14.22
N GLU A 15 13.84 -7.37 -13.34
CA GLU A 15 13.39 -7.53 -11.95
C GLU A 15 13.55 -6.23 -11.13
N LEU A 16 14.64 -5.49 -11.34
CA LEU A 16 14.83 -4.19 -10.70
C LEU A 16 13.73 -3.19 -11.11
N ASP A 17 13.39 -3.13 -12.40
CA ASP A 17 12.33 -2.26 -12.91
C ASP A 17 10.97 -2.59 -12.28
N ARG A 18 10.65 -3.88 -12.12
CA ARG A 18 9.44 -4.31 -11.41
C ARG A 18 9.45 -3.85 -9.95
N LYS A 19 10.58 -4.01 -9.25
CA LYS A 19 10.71 -3.59 -7.85
C LYS A 19 10.59 -2.08 -7.68
N VAL A 20 11.13 -1.31 -8.62
CA VAL A 20 10.99 0.15 -8.63
C VAL A 20 9.52 0.55 -8.88
N ALA A 21 8.84 -0.13 -9.80
CA ALA A 21 7.41 0.11 -10.05
C ALA A 21 6.54 -0.23 -8.83
N GLU A 22 6.78 -1.38 -8.18
CA GLU A 22 6.12 -1.77 -6.93
C GLU A 22 6.33 -0.71 -5.84
N LEU A 23 7.56 -0.23 -5.66
CA LEU A 23 7.87 0.80 -4.66
C LEU A 23 7.16 2.12 -4.97
N ASN A 24 7.12 2.53 -6.23
CA ASN A 24 6.42 3.73 -6.65
C ASN A 24 4.91 3.63 -6.35
N ASN A 25 4.31 2.47 -6.60
CA ASN A 25 2.90 2.23 -6.32
C ASN A 25 2.62 2.26 -4.80
N LEU A 26 3.53 1.74 -3.97
CA LEU A 26 3.45 1.86 -2.51
C LEU A 26 3.57 3.32 -2.04
N VAL A 27 4.45 4.11 -2.65
CA VAL A 27 4.59 5.54 -2.32
C VAL A 27 3.30 6.29 -2.63
N LYS A 28 2.69 6.06 -3.80
CA LYS A 28 1.39 6.65 -4.16
C LYS A 28 0.27 6.23 -3.21
N ALA A 29 0.20 4.94 -2.86
CA ALA A 29 -0.79 4.44 -1.91
C ALA A 29 -0.63 5.10 -0.53
N ASN A 30 0.61 5.28 -0.07
CA ASN A 30 0.89 5.97 1.19
C ASN A 30 0.52 7.45 1.15
N ASP A 31 0.85 8.15 0.07
CA ASP A 31 0.52 9.56 -0.09
C ASP A 31 -1.01 9.79 -0.11
N PHE A 32 -1.74 8.90 -0.77
CA PHE A 32 -3.21 8.86 -0.71
C PHE A 32 -3.71 8.69 0.72
N MET A 33 -3.20 7.69 1.45
CA MET A 33 -3.61 7.43 2.84
C MET A 33 -3.33 8.63 3.75
N ILE A 34 -2.15 9.24 3.65
CA ILE A 34 -1.77 10.43 4.43
C ILE A 34 -2.68 11.62 4.08
N THR A 35 -3.00 11.81 2.81
CA THR A 35 -3.88 12.89 2.35
C THR A 35 -5.28 12.71 2.92
N CYS A 36 -5.86 11.51 2.82
CA CYS A 36 -7.16 11.20 3.44
C CYS A 36 -7.14 11.43 4.96
N LEU A 37 -6.10 10.96 5.67
CA LEU A 37 -5.96 11.17 7.11
C LEU A 37 -5.85 12.66 7.49
N ARG A 38 -5.21 13.47 6.64
CA ARG A 38 -5.03 14.91 6.87
C ARG A 38 -6.32 15.68 6.63
N GLU A 39 -7.03 15.36 5.54
CA GLU A 39 -8.22 16.10 5.10
C GLU A 39 -9.47 15.70 5.87
N GLU A 40 -9.58 14.42 6.27
CA GLU A 40 -10.79 13.87 6.88
C GLU A 40 -10.60 13.57 8.37
N ARG A 41 -9.57 14.17 8.99
CA ARG A 41 -9.17 13.93 10.39
C ARG A 41 -10.32 14.01 11.40
N GLU A 42 -11.20 15.01 11.26
CA GLU A 42 -12.33 15.21 12.17
C GLU A 42 -13.37 14.10 12.02
N VAL A 43 -13.69 13.73 10.78
CA VAL A 43 -14.65 12.67 10.45
C VAL A 43 -14.13 11.31 10.92
N LEU A 44 -12.86 11.02 10.61
CA LEU A 44 -12.19 9.78 11.01
C LEU A 44 -12.10 9.60 12.54
N SER A 45 -12.05 10.69 13.30
CA SER A 45 -12.01 10.62 14.77
C SER A 45 -13.34 10.17 15.40
N MET A 46 -14.43 10.20 14.63
CA MET A 46 -15.77 9.83 15.07
C MET A 46 -16.25 8.49 14.51
N MET A 47 -15.52 7.90 13.55
CA MET A 47 -15.90 6.66 12.87
C MET A 47 -15.28 5.43 13.54
N ASP A 48 -15.97 4.30 13.47
CA ASP A 48 -15.35 3.03 13.83
C ASP A 48 -14.32 2.59 12.76
N ARG A 49 -13.44 1.64 13.10
CA ARG A 49 -12.37 1.17 12.23
C ARG A 49 -12.89 0.54 10.95
N GLU A 50 -14.01 -0.17 11.02
CA GLU A 50 -14.62 -0.81 9.86
C GLU A 50 -15.22 0.24 8.92
N GLU A 51 -15.98 1.20 9.47
CA GLU A 51 -16.55 2.33 8.71
C GLU A 51 -15.45 3.18 8.05
N THR A 52 -14.36 3.42 8.77
CA THR A 52 -13.18 4.13 8.24
C THR A 52 -12.56 3.39 7.06
N ARG A 53 -12.40 2.07 7.17
CA ARG A 53 -11.82 1.25 6.09
C ARG A 53 -12.72 1.22 4.86
N ASP A 54 -14.02 1.14 5.06
CA ASP A 54 -15.00 1.14 3.97
C ASP A 54 -14.99 2.48 3.23
N MET A 55 -15.01 3.59 3.96
CA MET A 55 -14.89 4.93 3.40
C MET A 55 -13.60 5.11 2.59
N LEU A 56 -12.45 4.70 3.16
CA LEU A 56 -11.17 4.77 2.46
C LEU A 56 -11.14 3.90 1.20
N ARG A 57 -11.79 2.73 1.20
CA ARG A 57 -11.93 1.88 0.01
C ARG A 57 -12.78 2.52 -1.06
N GLU A 58 -13.91 3.13 -0.70
CA GLU A 58 -14.75 3.87 -1.64
C GLU A 58 -13.99 5.05 -2.26
N ARG A 59 -13.25 5.80 -1.44
CA ARG A 59 -12.41 6.92 -1.89
C ARG A 59 -11.31 6.44 -2.84
N ALA A 60 -10.62 5.36 -2.50
CA ALA A 60 -9.59 4.76 -3.33
C ALA A 60 -10.16 4.32 -4.69
N ARG A 61 -11.35 3.71 -4.72
CA ARG A 61 -12.04 3.37 -5.97
C ARG A 61 -12.44 4.61 -6.76
N GLY A 62 -12.89 5.68 -6.10
CA GLY A 62 -13.22 6.95 -6.76
C GLY A 62 -12.03 7.57 -7.49
N ILE A 63 -10.80 7.40 -6.99
CA ILE A 63 -9.59 7.97 -7.60
C ILE A 63 -8.95 7.00 -8.58
N PHE A 64 -8.69 5.76 -8.15
CA PHE A 64 -7.80 4.84 -8.86
C PHE A 64 -8.54 3.80 -9.71
N SER A 65 -9.88 3.77 -9.70
CA SER A 65 -10.63 2.78 -10.48
C SER A 65 -10.34 2.91 -11.99
N PRO A 66 -10.04 1.78 -12.67
CA PRO A 66 -9.92 1.77 -14.13
C PRO A 66 -11.25 2.04 -14.84
N ALA A 67 -12.39 1.94 -14.15
CA ALA A 67 -13.72 2.14 -14.70
C ALA A 67 -14.20 3.61 -14.69
N GLY A 68 -13.30 4.57 -14.45
CA GLY A 68 -13.62 6.01 -14.48
C GLY A 68 -13.19 6.78 -13.24
N GLY A 69 -12.15 6.32 -12.53
CA GLY A 69 -11.55 7.11 -11.45
C GLY A 69 -10.82 8.35 -11.98
N GLU A 70 -10.62 9.33 -11.12
CA GLU A 70 -9.95 10.59 -11.47
C GLU A 70 -8.51 10.42 -11.98
N ALA A 71 -7.80 9.44 -11.44
CA ALA A 71 -6.44 9.06 -11.82
C ALA A 71 -6.29 7.53 -11.81
N PRO A 72 -6.76 6.85 -12.88
CA PRO A 72 -6.79 5.39 -12.92
C PRO A 72 -5.41 4.76 -12.71
N ASP A 73 -5.27 3.92 -11.68
CA ASP A 73 -4.05 3.19 -11.37
C ASP A 73 -4.42 1.89 -10.65
N ALA A 74 -4.60 0.82 -11.44
CA ALA A 74 -5.12 -0.46 -10.93
C ALA A 74 -4.16 -1.12 -9.93
N ASP A 75 -2.86 -0.92 -10.07
CA ASP A 75 -1.86 -1.50 -9.17
C ASP A 75 -1.89 -0.80 -7.80
N VAL A 76 -2.02 0.54 -7.79
CA VAL A 76 -2.20 1.31 -6.56
C VAL A 76 -3.54 0.94 -5.88
N LEU A 77 -4.62 0.80 -6.66
CA LEU A 77 -5.91 0.37 -6.12
C LEU A 77 -5.82 -1.01 -5.46
N ALA A 78 -5.15 -1.98 -6.10
CA ALA A 78 -4.98 -3.32 -5.55
C ALA A 78 -4.21 -3.31 -4.21
N ILE A 79 -3.16 -2.48 -4.10
CA ILE A 79 -2.41 -2.29 -2.84
C ILE A 79 -3.32 -1.70 -1.76
N LEU A 80 -4.12 -0.68 -2.09
CA LEU A 80 -5.02 -0.03 -1.14
C LEU A 80 -6.15 -0.96 -0.69
N GLU A 81 -6.75 -1.73 -1.61
CA GLU A 81 -7.78 -2.71 -1.27
C GLU A 81 -7.23 -3.85 -0.41
N GLN A 82 -5.99 -4.30 -0.67
CA GLN A 82 -5.30 -5.25 0.19
C GLN A 82 -5.08 -4.65 1.58
N ALA A 83 -4.47 -3.47 1.69
CA ALA A 83 -4.17 -2.84 2.98
C ALA A 83 -5.42 -2.53 3.82
N LEU A 84 -6.51 -2.13 3.16
CA LEU A 84 -7.79 -1.76 3.79
C LEU A 84 -8.75 -2.95 3.95
N GLY A 85 -8.35 -4.15 3.51
CA GLY A 85 -9.13 -5.38 3.65
C GLY A 85 -9.45 -5.74 5.10
N SER A 86 -10.44 -6.61 5.28
CA SER A 86 -10.79 -7.18 6.58
C SER A 86 -9.72 -8.21 7.00
N GLY A 87 -9.32 -8.20 8.27
CA GLY A 87 -8.39 -9.18 8.84
C GLY A 87 -6.93 -8.74 8.98
N HIS A 88 -6.54 -7.55 8.49
CA HIS A 88 -5.24 -6.98 8.82
C HIS A 88 -5.31 -6.23 10.15
N THR A 89 -5.30 -6.99 11.24
CA THR A 89 -4.73 -6.49 12.49
C THR A 89 -3.22 -6.51 12.30
N ALA A 90 -2.57 -5.36 12.31
CA ALA A 90 -1.11 -5.35 12.44
C ALA A 90 -0.79 -6.11 13.72
N GLU A 91 -0.06 -7.24 13.62
CA GLU A 91 0.52 -7.86 14.80
C GLU A 91 1.38 -6.78 15.48
N ILE A 92 0.97 -6.37 16.67
CA ILE A 92 1.79 -5.47 17.49
C ILE A 92 3.06 -6.26 17.79
N ILE A 93 4.17 -5.92 17.14
CA ILE A 93 5.48 -6.45 17.51
C ILE A 93 5.75 -5.91 18.91
N PRO A 94 5.73 -6.75 19.96
CA PRO A 94 6.01 -6.26 21.29
C PRO A 94 7.47 -5.77 21.31
N PHE A 95 7.68 -4.56 21.82
CA PHE A 95 9.03 -4.14 22.16
C PHE A 95 9.62 -5.17 23.13
N PRO A 96 10.84 -5.67 22.90
CA PRO A 96 11.46 -6.62 23.80
C PRO A 96 11.57 -5.98 25.19
N GLY A 97 10.71 -6.43 26.09
CA GLY A 97 10.71 -6.00 27.48
C GLY A 97 12.08 -6.32 28.08
N VAL A 98 12.63 -5.35 28.81
CA VAL A 98 13.82 -5.54 29.64
C VAL A 98 13.58 -6.78 30.50
N TYR A 99 14.27 -7.89 30.19
CA TYR A 99 14.25 -9.08 31.01
C TYR A 99 14.74 -8.67 32.41
N LYS A 100 13.82 -8.50 33.36
CA LYS A 100 14.18 -8.53 34.76
C LYS A 100 14.49 -9.98 35.09
N SER A 101 15.78 -10.32 35.12
CA SER A 101 16.25 -11.48 35.87
C SER A 101 15.83 -11.27 37.32
N ALA A 102 14.86 -12.05 37.77
CA ALA A 102 14.66 -12.33 39.19
C ALA A 102 15.46 -13.59 39.54
#